data_AF-A0A166WJP2-F1
#
_entry.id   AF-A0A166WJP2-F1
#
_cell.length_a   1.000
_cell.length_b   1.000
_cell.length_c   1.000
_cell.angle_alpha   90.00
_cell.angle_beta   90.00
_cell.angle_gamma   90.00
#
_symmetry.space_group_name_H-M   'P 1'
#
loop_
_entity.id
_entity.type
_entity.pdbx_description
1 polymer ?
#
loop_
_entity_poly.entity_id
_entity_poly.type
_entity_poly.pdbx_seq_one_letter_code
_entity_poly.pdbx_strand_id
1 'polypeptide(L)'
;LHSLPLDPTPFTLSRYIAYTSQFIASGPKYLTGARHFLEDIYPHFEKSRAHPLVQATIAGSKKIRADPVTRKLPLRPNHLAAFVLKARHSGLYDDFLFSVIISCCFYACHRSGELVAKKSLLDWRKIIKRSSLHLDNNRAGYRLPYHKADRFYRGTDILFTSQSVADPVSLLREYVSRRDQLHGGAPALFVREDGSLPTRTWFDAKFHTLLDRTYGGHSGRAGGATFYASLGLTEDIIQALGRWSSQ
;
A
#
# COMPACT_ATOMS: atom_id res chain seq x y z
N LEU A 1 -34.03 -26.39 -7.10
CA LEU A 1 -32.81 -26.25 -6.28
C LEU A 1 -32.13 -27.63 -6.18
N HIS A 2 -30.82 -27.72 -6.39
CA HIS A 2 -30.09 -28.93 -6.79
C HIS A 2 -29.91 -30.07 -5.75
N SER A 3 -30.76 -30.19 -4.72
CA SER A 3 -30.69 -31.24 -3.68
C SER A 3 -29.28 -31.50 -3.12
N LEU A 4 -28.50 -30.44 -2.96
CA LEU A 4 -27.14 -30.53 -2.41
C LEU A 4 -27.20 -30.51 -0.88
N PRO A 5 -26.33 -31.26 -0.19
CA PRO A 5 -26.22 -31.18 1.26
C PRO A 5 -25.81 -29.76 1.67
N LEU A 6 -26.38 -29.29 2.79
CA LEU A 6 -25.99 -28.02 3.41
C LEU A 6 -24.55 -28.06 3.93
N ASP A 7 -24.09 -29.27 4.34
CA ASP A 7 -22.75 -29.46 4.83
C ASP A 7 -21.69 -29.28 3.70
N PRO A 8 -20.61 -28.52 3.94
CA PRO A 8 -19.52 -28.33 2.99
C PRO A 8 -18.70 -29.61 2.79
N THR A 9 -19.19 -30.50 1.93
CA THR A 9 -18.48 -31.70 1.47
C THR A 9 -17.39 -31.36 0.46
N PRO A 10 -16.40 -32.25 0.22
CA PRO A 10 -15.43 -32.08 -0.86
C PRO A 10 -16.08 -31.80 -2.22
N PHE A 11 -17.22 -32.46 -2.50
CA PHE A 11 -17.93 -32.31 -3.76
C PHE A 11 -18.60 -30.94 -3.91
N THR A 12 -19.29 -30.46 -2.87
CA THR A 12 -19.94 -29.13 -2.89
C THR A 12 -18.91 -28.01 -2.93
N LEU A 13 -17.80 -28.14 -2.20
CA LEU A 13 -16.69 -27.18 -2.25
C LEU A 13 -16.00 -27.14 -3.63
N SER A 14 -15.74 -28.30 -4.24
CA SER A 14 -15.21 -28.36 -5.60
C SER A 14 -16.15 -27.75 -6.63
N ARG A 15 -17.46 -28.02 -6.54
CA ARG A 15 -18.45 -27.36 -7.41
C ARG A 15 -18.47 -25.85 -7.20
N TYR A 16 -18.40 -25.38 -5.96
CA TYR A 16 -18.30 -23.96 -5.65
C TYR A 16 -17.07 -23.33 -6.30
N ILE A 17 -15.88 -23.94 -6.17
CA ILE A 17 -14.65 -23.42 -6.80
C ILE A 17 -14.78 -23.43 -8.32
N ALA A 18 -15.22 -24.54 -8.91
CA ALA A 18 -15.37 -24.66 -10.35
C ALA A 18 -16.32 -23.59 -10.90
N TYR A 19 -17.48 -23.41 -10.26
CA TYR A 19 -18.47 -22.40 -10.64
C TYR A 19 -17.95 -20.98 -10.43
N THR A 20 -17.48 -20.63 -9.24
CA THR A 20 -16.97 -19.27 -8.97
C THR A 20 -15.78 -18.91 -9.84
N SER A 21 -14.93 -19.89 -10.15
CA SER A 21 -13.79 -19.72 -11.04
C SER A 21 -14.19 -19.61 -12.51
N GLN A 22 -15.47 -19.77 -12.89
CA GLN A 22 -15.96 -19.35 -14.21
C GLN A 22 -16.25 -17.84 -14.28
N PHE A 23 -16.28 -17.13 -13.15
CA PHE A 23 -16.61 -15.70 -13.11
C PHE A 23 -15.44 -14.86 -12.58
N ILE A 24 -14.72 -15.35 -11.58
CA ILE A 24 -13.59 -14.62 -10.96
C ILE A 24 -12.35 -15.48 -10.75
N ALA A 25 -11.15 -14.94 -10.96
CA ALA A 25 -9.89 -15.66 -10.68
C ALA A 25 -9.63 -15.86 -9.16
N SER A 26 -10.32 -15.08 -8.32
CA SER A 26 -10.21 -15.11 -6.87
C SER A 26 -11.09 -16.14 -6.18
N GLY A 27 -11.82 -17.01 -6.90
CA GLY A 27 -12.67 -18.06 -6.33
C GLY A 27 -12.01 -18.86 -5.19
N PRO A 28 -10.78 -19.41 -5.38
CA PRO A 28 -10.06 -20.10 -4.30
C PRO A 28 -9.74 -19.23 -3.08
N LYS A 29 -9.52 -17.91 -3.27
CA LYS A 29 -9.30 -16.96 -2.17
C LYS A 29 -10.57 -16.73 -1.37
N TYR A 30 -11.72 -16.66 -2.03
CA TYR A 30 -13.01 -16.58 -1.34
C TYR A 30 -13.29 -17.81 -0.50
N LEU A 31 -12.98 -19.02 -0.98
CA LEU A 31 -13.10 -20.23 -0.16
C LEU A 31 -12.19 -20.17 1.08
N THR A 32 -10.98 -19.64 0.93
CA THR A 32 -10.05 -19.44 2.06
C THR A 32 -10.59 -18.40 3.04
N GLY A 33 -11.25 -17.34 2.57
CA GLY A 33 -11.92 -16.36 3.42
C GLY A 33 -13.16 -16.92 4.11
N ALA A 34 -13.92 -17.78 3.43
CA ALA A 34 -15.13 -18.42 3.96
C ALA A 34 -14.81 -19.32 5.15
N ARG A 35 -13.61 -19.93 5.19
CA ARG A 35 -13.10 -20.66 6.36
C ARG A 35 -13.37 -19.92 7.66
N HIS A 36 -13.02 -18.62 7.71
CA HIS A 36 -13.13 -17.82 8.93
C HIS A 36 -14.54 -17.79 9.53
N PHE A 37 -15.57 -17.93 8.69
CA PHE A 37 -16.97 -17.89 9.12
C PHE A 37 -17.61 -19.29 9.22
N LEU A 38 -17.06 -20.28 8.52
CA LEU A 38 -17.66 -21.60 8.36
C LEU A 38 -17.02 -22.67 9.26
N GLU A 39 -15.79 -22.47 9.72
CA GLU A 39 -15.06 -23.45 10.54
C GLU A 39 -15.79 -23.73 11.87
N ASP A 40 -16.41 -22.72 12.48
CA ASP A 40 -17.16 -22.86 13.74
C ASP A 40 -18.54 -23.52 13.56
N ILE A 41 -19.13 -23.42 12.37
CA ILE A 41 -20.48 -23.93 12.06
C ILE A 41 -20.41 -25.35 11.49
N TYR A 42 -19.35 -25.65 10.74
CA TYR A 42 -19.14 -26.90 10.02
C TYR A 42 -17.80 -27.53 10.44
N PRO A 43 -17.78 -28.39 11.47
CA PRO A 43 -16.56 -28.95 12.04
C PRO A 43 -15.68 -29.73 11.05
N HIS A 44 -16.28 -30.21 9.95
CA HIS A 44 -15.57 -30.95 8.90
C HIS A 44 -15.11 -30.08 7.73
N PHE A 45 -15.37 -28.77 7.76
CA PHE A 45 -15.04 -27.85 6.67
C PHE A 45 -13.57 -27.91 6.27
N GLU A 46 -12.65 -27.87 7.24
CA GLU A 46 -11.21 -27.92 6.95
C GLU A 46 -10.77 -29.25 6.37
N LYS A 47 -11.33 -30.37 6.86
CA LYS A 47 -11.08 -31.70 6.31
C LYS A 47 -11.58 -31.80 4.86
N SER A 48 -12.78 -31.29 4.59
CA SER A 48 -13.36 -31.23 3.25
C SER A 48 -12.56 -30.33 2.32
N ARG A 49 -12.10 -29.16 2.80
CA ARG A 49 -11.28 -28.22 2.05
C ARG A 49 -9.90 -28.78 1.71
N ALA A 50 -9.30 -29.53 2.62
CA ALA A 50 -8.02 -30.21 2.42
C ALA A 50 -8.13 -31.45 1.51
N HIS A 51 -9.33 -31.93 1.21
CA HIS A 51 -9.55 -33.12 0.40
C HIS A 51 -8.88 -33.00 -1.00
N PRO A 52 -8.24 -34.06 -1.53
CA PRO A 52 -7.53 -34.02 -2.81
C PRO A 52 -8.36 -33.48 -3.98
N LEU A 53 -9.65 -33.84 -4.04
CA LEU A 53 -10.58 -33.32 -5.06
C LEU A 53 -10.65 -31.79 -5.05
N VAL A 54 -10.75 -31.16 -3.88
CA VAL A 54 -10.83 -29.71 -3.72
C VAL A 54 -9.51 -29.07 -4.11
N GLN A 55 -8.38 -29.63 -3.64
CA GLN A 55 -7.04 -29.13 -3.98
C GLN A 55 -6.74 -29.23 -5.48
N ALA A 56 -7.11 -30.35 -6.12
CA ALA A 56 -7.00 -30.52 -7.56
C ALA A 56 -7.88 -29.52 -8.32
N THR A 57 -9.10 -29.26 -7.84
CA THR A 57 -10.00 -28.26 -8.44
C THR A 57 -9.43 -26.85 -8.33
N ILE A 58 -8.84 -26.49 -7.18
CA ILE A 58 -8.14 -25.20 -6.98
C ILE A 58 -6.94 -25.08 -7.93
N ALA A 59 -6.16 -26.15 -8.08
CA ALA A 59 -5.03 -26.17 -8.99
C ALA A 59 -5.49 -26.00 -10.44
N GLY A 60 -6.52 -26.73 -10.85
CA GLY A 60 -7.14 -26.61 -12.17
C GLY A 60 -7.68 -25.21 -12.43
N SER A 61 -8.41 -24.62 -11.48
CA SER A 61 -8.96 -23.27 -11.63
C SER A 61 -7.86 -22.22 -11.80
N LYS A 62 -6.75 -22.34 -11.05
CA LYS A 62 -5.58 -21.46 -11.19
C LYS A 62 -4.89 -21.61 -12.56
N LYS A 63 -4.85 -22.82 -13.13
CA LYS A 63 -4.27 -23.07 -14.46
C LYS A 63 -5.14 -22.50 -15.59
N ILE A 64 -6.45 -22.75 -15.53
CA ILE A 64 -7.41 -22.27 -16.54
C ILE A 64 -7.48 -20.74 -16.53
N ARG A 65 -7.35 -20.13 -15.35
CA ARG A 65 -7.37 -18.68 -15.15
C ARG A 65 -6.05 -18.13 -14.67
N ALA A 66 -4.97 -18.58 -15.28
CA ALA A 66 -3.67 -17.94 -15.08
C ALA A 66 -3.73 -16.53 -15.69
N ASP A 67 -4.31 -15.58 -14.96
CA ASP A 67 -4.26 -14.18 -15.33
C ASP A 67 -2.80 -13.76 -15.31
N PRO A 68 -2.28 -13.14 -16.39
CA PRO A 68 -0.93 -12.62 -16.38
C PRO A 68 -0.78 -11.65 -15.21
N VAL A 69 0.27 -11.84 -14.41
CA VAL A 69 0.52 -11.00 -13.24
C VAL A 69 0.83 -9.58 -13.72
N THR A 70 -0.17 -8.70 -13.65
CA THR A 70 -0.01 -7.29 -13.99
C THR A 70 0.65 -6.55 -12.83
N ARG A 71 1.98 -6.39 -12.90
CA ARG A 71 2.75 -5.61 -11.92
C ARG A 71 2.76 -4.14 -12.34
N LYS A 72 2.54 -3.25 -11.38
CA LYS A 72 2.72 -1.81 -11.62
C LYS A 72 4.19 -1.50 -11.84
N LEU A 73 4.49 -0.65 -12.82
CA LEU A 73 5.88 -0.27 -13.11
C LEU A 73 6.50 0.50 -11.93
N PRO A 74 7.80 0.29 -11.63
CA PRO A 74 8.50 1.03 -10.59
C PRO A 74 8.66 2.51 -10.99
N LEU A 75 8.53 3.41 -10.02
CA LEU A 75 8.95 4.79 -10.22
C LEU A 75 10.47 4.88 -10.38
N ARG A 76 10.91 5.99 -10.95
CA ARG A 76 12.31 6.35 -11.14
C ARG A 76 12.50 7.79 -10.66
N PRO A 77 13.72 8.22 -10.32
CA PRO A 77 13.96 9.59 -9.84
C PRO A 77 13.43 10.68 -10.79
N ASN A 78 13.52 10.48 -12.12
CA ASN A 78 12.97 11.43 -13.10
C ASN A 78 11.44 11.63 -12.97
N HIS A 79 10.68 10.60 -12.61
CA HIS A 79 9.24 10.74 -12.32
C HIS A 79 9.02 11.63 -11.10
N LEU A 80 9.82 11.48 -10.04
CA LEU A 80 9.72 12.34 -8.85
C LEU A 80 10.09 13.79 -9.19
N ALA A 81 11.14 14.00 -9.97
CA ALA A 81 11.55 15.32 -10.45
C ALA A 81 10.42 16.01 -11.23
N ALA A 82 9.72 15.27 -12.10
CA ALA A 82 8.60 15.78 -12.87
C ALA A 82 7.42 16.22 -11.97
N PHE A 83 7.10 15.46 -10.92
CA PHE A 83 6.07 15.86 -9.95
C PHE A 83 6.47 17.13 -9.18
N VAL A 84 7.72 17.21 -8.72
CA VAL A 84 8.23 18.41 -8.03
C VAL A 84 8.19 19.62 -8.96
N LEU A 85 8.67 19.48 -10.20
CA LEU A 85 8.63 20.56 -11.20
C LEU A 85 7.20 21.04 -11.45
N LYS A 86 6.25 20.12 -11.63
CA LYS A 86 4.83 20.45 -11.78
C LYS A 86 4.31 21.24 -10.58
N ALA A 87 4.63 20.81 -9.35
CA ALA A 87 4.18 21.47 -8.14
C ALA A 87 4.80 22.87 -7.97
N ARG A 88 6.06 23.06 -8.39
CA ARG A 88 6.70 24.38 -8.42
C ARG A 88 6.03 25.31 -9.43
N HIS A 89 5.70 24.78 -10.61
CA HIS A 89 5.04 25.55 -11.66
C HIS A 89 3.60 25.93 -11.29
N SER A 90 2.84 25.01 -10.69
CA SER A 90 1.45 25.31 -10.31
C SER A 90 1.36 26.21 -9.08
N GLY A 91 2.35 26.16 -8.18
CA GLY A 91 2.35 26.90 -6.92
C GLY A 91 1.29 26.42 -5.91
N LEU A 92 0.49 25.40 -6.25
CA LEU A 92 -0.62 24.93 -5.44
C LEU A 92 -0.13 24.11 -4.26
N TYR A 93 -0.72 24.35 -3.08
CA TYR A 93 -0.39 23.63 -1.85
C TYR A 93 -0.56 22.11 -2.01
N ASP A 94 -1.69 21.67 -2.56
CA ASP A 94 -2.01 20.25 -2.72
C ASP A 94 -1.08 19.53 -3.73
N ASP A 95 -0.55 20.24 -4.74
CA ASP A 95 0.45 19.65 -5.66
C ASP A 95 1.80 19.48 -4.96
N PHE A 96 2.16 20.43 -4.10
CA PHE A 96 3.37 20.35 -3.30
C PHE A 96 3.29 19.24 -2.24
N LEU A 97 2.16 19.16 -1.52
CA LEU A 97 1.86 18.06 -0.60
C LEU A 97 1.98 16.71 -1.31
N PHE A 98 1.42 16.59 -2.52
CA PHE A 98 1.53 15.35 -3.29
C PHE A 98 2.98 14.99 -3.59
N SER A 99 3.80 15.97 -4.01
CA SER A 99 5.24 15.80 -4.25
C SER A 99 6.00 15.33 -3.00
N VAL A 100 5.65 15.84 -1.82
CA VAL A 100 6.22 15.42 -0.53
C VAL A 100 5.85 13.97 -0.23
N ILE A 101 4.55 13.62 -0.36
CA ILE A 101 4.07 12.26 -0.09
C ILE A 101 4.71 11.25 -1.06
N ILE A 102 4.81 11.57 -2.35
CA ILE A 102 5.38 10.61 -3.32
C ILE A 102 6.89 10.43 -3.14
N SER A 103 7.62 11.49 -2.77
CA SER A 103 9.03 11.40 -2.38
C SER A 103 9.21 10.50 -1.16
N CYS A 104 8.41 10.71 -0.10
CA CYS A 104 8.42 9.83 1.07
C CYS A 104 8.09 8.37 0.69
N CYS A 105 7.08 8.17 -0.16
CA CYS A 105 6.70 6.83 -0.62
C CYS A 105 7.84 6.11 -1.33
N PHE A 106 8.62 6.83 -2.11
CA PHE A 106 9.76 6.30 -2.84
C PHE A 106 10.91 5.97 -1.89
N TYR A 107 11.45 6.97 -1.17
CA TYR A 107 12.68 6.80 -0.42
C TYR A 107 12.53 5.97 0.86
N ALA A 108 11.35 5.93 1.48
CA ALA A 108 11.09 5.01 2.61
C ALA A 108 10.36 3.73 2.16
N CYS A 109 10.24 3.49 0.86
CA CYS A 109 9.57 2.32 0.29
C CYS A 109 8.14 2.10 0.86
N HIS A 110 7.41 3.17 1.14
CA HIS A 110 6.06 3.06 1.71
C HIS A 110 5.06 2.50 0.71
N ARG A 111 4.06 1.79 1.24
CA ARG A 111 2.80 1.68 0.52
C ARG A 111 2.14 3.05 0.59
N SER A 112 1.68 3.60 -0.53
CA SER A 112 0.96 4.89 -0.51
C SER A 112 -0.20 4.93 0.49
N GLY A 113 -0.89 3.80 0.71
CA GLY A 113 -1.94 3.66 1.72
C GLY A 113 -1.50 3.82 3.18
N GLU A 114 -0.19 3.86 3.45
CA GLU A 114 0.39 4.17 4.78
C GLU A 114 0.42 5.68 5.04
N LEU A 115 0.42 6.52 3.99
CA LEU A 115 0.55 7.99 4.09
C LEU A 115 -0.78 8.72 3.80
N VAL A 116 -1.76 8.02 3.23
CA VAL A 116 -3.08 8.59 2.89
C VAL A 116 -4.20 7.98 3.73
N ALA A 117 -5.23 8.76 4.01
CA ALA A 117 -6.39 8.34 4.77
C ALA A 117 -7.34 7.46 3.94
N LYS A 118 -7.99 6.50 4.62
CA LYS A 118 -9.08 5.70 4.07
C LYS A 118 -10.42 6.35 4.42
N LYS A 119 -11.14 6.87 3.41
CA LYS A 119 -12.37 7.66 3.57
C LYS A 119 -13.47 6.98 4.41
N SER A 120 -13.66 5.67 4.27
CA SER A 120 -14.77 4.95 4.92
C SER A 120 -14.47 4.45 6.34
N LEU A 121 -13.21 4.45 6.77
CA LEU A 121 -12.77 3.87 8.04
C LEU A 121 -11.56 4.65 8.55
N LEU A 122 -11.77 5.94 8.85
CA LEU A 122 -10.69 6.77 9.39
C LEU A 122 -10.35 6.30 10.81
N ASP A 123 -9.18 5.68 10.94
CA ASP A 123 -8.61 5.29 12.21
C ASP A 123 -7.44 6.22 12.54
N TRP A 124 -7.66 7.14 13.49
CA TRP A 124 -6.67 8.13 13.91
C TRP A 124 -5.39 7.50 14.47
N ARG A 125 -5.42 6.23 14.90
CA ARG A 125 -4.22 5.50 15.34
C ARG A 125 -3.30 5.16 14.19
N LYS A 126 -3.80 5.14 12.94
CA LYS A 126 -3.03 4.84 11.73
C LYS A 126 -2.49 6.09 11.04
N ILE A 127 -2.85 7.28 11.53
CA ILE A 127 -2.44 8.56 10.94
C ILE A 127 -1.10 9.01 11.53
N ILE A 128 -0.12 9.27 10.66
CA ILE A 128 1.18 9.84 11.03
C ILE A 128 0.95 11.20 11.68
N LYS A 129 1.54 11.40 12.86
CA LYS A 129 1.32 12.61 13.67
C LYS A 129 2.35 13.68 13.33
N ARG A 130 1.92 14.94 13.31
CA ARG A 130 2.83 16.09 13.18
C ARG A 130 3.86 16.11 14.32
N SER A 131 3.47 15.70 15.52
CA SER A 131 4.34 15.64 16.70
C SER A 131 5.41 14.56 16.64
N SER A 132 5.29 13.54 15.78
CA SER A 132 6.34 12.52 15.62
C SER A 132 7.40 12.92 14.59
N LEU A 133 7.16 13.99 13.82
CA LEU A 133 8.11 14.51 12.86
C LEU A 133 9.29 15.14 13.59
N HIS A 134 10.49 14.70 13.25
CA HIS A 134 11.75 15.32 13.63
C HIS A 134 12.49 15.77 12.36
N LEU A 135 13.09 16.96 12.44
CA LEU A 135 13.89 17.54 11.38
C LEU A 135 15.26 17.90 11.97
N ASP A 136 16.30 17.49 11.26
CA ASP A 136 17.70 17.84 11.52
C ASP A 136 18.28 18.42 10.21
N ASN A 137 19.50 18.93 10.21
CA ASN A 137 20.11 19.61 9.05
C ASN A 137 20.07 18.73 7.79
N ASN A 138 20.50 17.47 7.92
CA ASN A 138 20.61 16.54 6.78
C ASN A 138 19.67 15.33 6.87
N ARG A 139 18.75 15.32 7.85
CA ARG A 139 17.85 14.21 8.10
C ARG A 139 16.45 14.71 8.42
N ALA A 140 15.46 13.92 8.04
CA ALA A 140 14.08 14.11 8.45
C ALA A 140 13.49 12.75 8.78
N GLY A 141 12.50 12.69 9.66
CA GLY A 141 11.87 11.42 9.96
C GLY A 141 10.59 11.59 10.75
N TYR A 142 9.82 10.52 10.80
CA TYR A 142 8.58 10.46 11.58
C TYR A 142 8.29 9.04 12.01
N ARG A 143 7.45 8.88 13.04
CA ARG A 143 6.94 7.57 13.41
C ARG A 143 5.74 7.20 12.54
N LEU A 144 5.89 6.15 11.74
CA LEU A 144 4.79 5.48 11.05
C LEU A 144 4.06 4.61 12.07
N PRO A 145 2.80 4.89 12.43
CA PRO A 145 2.15 4.22 13.56
C PRO A 145 1.64 2.81 13.23
N TYR A 146 1.52 2.45 11.96
CA TYR A 146 1.01 1.14 11.54
C TYR A 146 1.49 0.78 10.13
N HIS A 147 1.77 -0.51 9.92
CA HIS A 147 1.87 -1.12 8.60
C HIS A 147 1.27 -2.53 8.63
N LYS A 148 0.95 -3.12 7.48
CA LYS A 148 0.25 -4.42 7.41
C LYS A 148 0.97 -5.58 8.12
N ALA A 149 2.29 -5.49 8.27
CA ALA A 149 3.09 -6.51 8.97
C ALA A 149 3.24 -6.22 10.48
N ASP A 150 2.78 -5.07 10.96
CA ASP A 150 2.75 -4.72 12.38
C ASP A 150 1.41 -5.11 13.00
N ARG A 151 1.36 -6.35 13.51
CA ARG A 151 0.16 -6.89 14.16
C ARG A 151 -0.17 -6.19 15.49
N PHE A 152 0.80 -5.54 16.12
CA PHE A 152 0.70 -5.02 17.48
C PHE A 152 0.70 -3.50 17.57
N TYR A 153 0.63 -2.79 16.44
CA TYR A 153 0.65 -1.33 16.38
C TYR A 153 1.85 -0.71 17.13
N ARG A 154 3.01 -1.38 17.08
CA ARG A 154 4.25 -0.82 17.65
C ARG A 154 4.67 0.43 16.88
N GLY A 155 4.38 0.47 15.59
CA GLY A 155 4.87 1.49 14.68
C GLY A 155 6.35 1.31 14.34
N THR A 156 6.85 2.13 13.43
CA THR A 156 8.22 2.12 12.93
C THR A 156 8.71 3.54 12.76
N ASP A 157 9.92 3.82 13.20
CA ASP A 157 10.55 5.11 12.94
C ASP A 157 11.11 5.12 11.53
N ILE A 158 10.70 6.11 10.75
CA ILE A 158 11.11 6.32 9.37
C ILE A 158 12.15 7.44 9.38
N LEU A 159 13.30 7.19 8.77
CA LEU A 159 14.39 8.14 8.65
C LEU A 159 14.72 8.34 7.18
N PHE A 160 14.81 9.60 6.78
CA PHE A 160 15.25 10.05 5.48
C PHE A 160 16.60 10.74 5.60
N THR A 161 17.50 10.41 4.68
CA THR A 161 18.72 11.17 4.41
C THR A 161 18.53 11.99 3.15
N SER A 162 19.29 13.07 3.01
CA SER A 162 19.19 13.95 1.85
C SER A 162 19.43 13.19 0.52
N GLN A 163 18.63 13.51 -0.49
CA GLN A 163 18.71 12.92 -1.83
C GLN A 163 18.88 14.00 -2.89
N SER A 164 19.56 13.69 -4.00
CA SER A 164 19.77 14.66 -5.08
C SER A 164 18.50 15.01 -5.86
N VAL A 165 17.51 14.11 -5.88
CA VAL A 165 16.27 14.28 -6.65
C VAL A 165 15.07 14.21 -5.72
N ALA A 166 14.20 15.22 -5.80
CA ALA A 166 12.98 15.30 -4.98
C ALA A 166 13.27 14.99 -3.50
N ASP A 167 14.27 15.66 -2.94
CA ASP A 167 14.81 15.40 -1.60
C ASP A 167 13.70 15.36 -0.53
N PRO A 168 13.44 14.20 0.10
CA PRO A 168 12.41 14.10 1.12
C PRO A 168 12.70 15.00 2.32
N VAL A 169 13.97 15.26 2.65
CA VAL A 169 14.35 16.12 3.79
C VAL A 169 13.95 17.56 3.51
N SER A 170 14.39 18.11 2.37
CA SER A 170 14.06 19.47 1.97
C SER A 170 12.56 19.67 1.71
N LEU A 171 11.91 18.71 1.05
CA LEU A 171 10.46 18.77 0.79
C LEU A 171 9.64 18.74 2.08
N LEU A 172 9.96 17.84 3.03
CA LEU A 172 9.28 17.80 4.33
C LEU A 172 9.47 19.10 5.11
N ARG A 173 10.69 19.64 5.15
CA ARG A 173 10.99 20.88 5.86
C ARG A 173 10.16 22.05 5.33
N GLU A 174 10.15 22.23 4.02
CA GLU A 174 9.36 23.30 3.39
C GLU A 174 7.85 23.08 3.56
N TYR A 175 7.39 21.85 3.38
CA TYR A 175 5.98 21.50 3.54
C TYR A 175 5.48 21.83 4.94
N VAL A 176 6.25 21.44 5.95
CA VAL A 176 5.89 21.63 7.35
C VAL A 176 5.84 23.10 7.73
N SER A 177 6.74 23.92 7.21
CA SER A 177 6.66 25.38 7.39
C SER A 177 5.33 25.94 6.85
N ARG A 178 4.93 25.56 5.63
CA ARG A 178 3.66 26.01 5.02
C ARG A 178 2.44 25.46 5.75
N ARG A 179 2.49 24.17 6.10
CA ARG A 179 1.44 23.44 6.81
C ARG A 179 1.20 24.02 8.20
N ASP A 180 2.25 24.28 8.98
CA ASP A 180 2.12 24.80 10.34
C ASP A 180 1.59 26.24 10.32
N GLN A 181 1.95 27.05 9.31
CA GLN A 181 1.37 28.37 9.09
C GLN A 181 -0.14 28.31 8.77
N LEU A 182 -0.56 27.35 7.94
CA LEU A 182 -1.95 27.25 7.49
C LEU A 182 -2.88 26.51 8.46
N HIS A 183 -2.38 25.49 9.15
CA HIS A 183 -3.20 24.57 9.95
C HIS A 183 -2.84 24.52 11.44
N GLY A 184 -1.80 25.24 11.86
CA GLY A 184 -1.36 25.31 13.26
C GLY A 184 -1.26 23.94 13.93
N GLY A 185 -2.00 23.79 15.02
CA GLY A 185 -2.02 22.61 15.89
C GLY A 185 -2.73 21.36 15.35
N ALA A 186 -3.08 21.31 14.05
CA ALA A 186 -3.66 20.10 13.47
C ALA A 186 -2.77 18.86 13.79
N PRO A 187 -3.33 17.70 14.17
CA PRO A 187 -2.52 16.59 14.67
C PRO A 187 -1.89 15.73 13.55
N ALA A 188 -2.48 15.69 12.36
CA ALA A 188 -1.99 14.88 11.25
C ALA A 188 -0.78 15.55 10.58
N LEU A 189 0.25 14.77 10.22
CA LEU A 189 1.40 15.31 9.50
C LEU A 189 0.99 15.79 8.10
N PHE A 190 0.34 14.92 7.32
CA PHE A 190 -0.12 15.23 5.97
C PHE A 190 -1.57 15.70 5.99
N VAL A 191 -1.77 16.97 5.67
CA VAL A 191 -3.04 17.69 5.64
C VAL A 191 -3.11 18.45 4.32
N ARG A 192 -4.26 18.43 3.66
CA ARG A 192 -4.57 19.18 2.43
C ARG A 192 -4.87 20.64 2.75
N GLU A 193 -4.83 21.49 1.74
CA GLU A 193 -5.09 22.94 1.88
C GLU A 193 -6.43 23.25 2.56
N ASP A 194 -7.46 22.43 2.30
CA ASP A 194 -8.79 22.55 2.90
C ASP A 194 -8.90 22.01 4.34
N GLY A 195 -7.77 21.59 4.94
CA GLY A 195 -7.72 20.98 6.28
C GLY A 195 -8.10 19.50 6.33
N SER A 196 -8.55 18.91 5.22
CA SER A 196 -8.88 17.49 5.15
C SER A 196 -7.63 16.61 4.99
N LEU A 197 -7.77 15.31 5.25
CA LEU A 197 -6.67 14.36 5.04
C LEU A 197 -6.59 13.95 3.56
N PRO A 198 -5.38 13.80 3.00
CA PRO A 198 -5.21 13.26 1.65
C PRO A 198 -5.77 11.84 1.60
N THR A 199 -6.69 11.58 0.68
CA THR A 199 -7.31 10.26 0.50
C THR A 199 -6.65 9.48 -0.64
N ARG A 200 -6.94 8.19 -0.74
CA ARG A 200 -6.52 7.38 -1.89
C ARG A 200 -6.99 7.96 -3.22
N THR A 201 -8.24 8.41 -3.30
CA THR A 201 -8.80 9.02 -4.52
C THR A 201 -8.09 10.31 -4.87
N TRP A 202 -7.82 11.16 -3.88
CA TRP A 202 -7.04 12.40 -4.07
C TRP A 202 -5.63 12.10 -4.59
N PHE A 203 -4.95 11.11 -3.98
CA PHE A 203 -3.61 10.70 -4.39
C PHE A 203 -3.60 10.18 -5.82
N ASP A 204 -4.53 9.28 -6.17
CA ASP A 204 -4.60 8.72 -7.52
C ASP A 204 -4.95 9.80 -8.57
N ALA A 205 -5.77 10.78 -8.23
CA ALA A 205 -6.07 11.91 -9.12
C ALA A 205 -4.81 12.74 -9.41
N LYS A 206 -4.00 13.08 -8.39
CA LYS A 206 -2.74 13.81 -8.56
C LYS A 206 -1.68 12.98 -9.30
N PHE A 207 -1.54 11.71 -8.92
CA PHE A 207 -0.57 10.76 -9.50
C PHE A 207 -0.80 10.55 -11.00
N HIS A 208 -2.06 10.38 -11.41
CA HIS A 208 -2.40 10.14 -12.80
C HIS A 208 -2.52 11.40 -13.66
N THR A 209 -2.15 12.58 -13.12
CA THR A 209 -1.98 13.76 -13.97
C THR A 209 -0.73 13.72 -14.83
N LEU A 210 0.26 12.89 -14.47
CA LEU A 210 1.51 12.71 -15.23
C LEU A 210 1.76 11.26 -15.66
N LEU A 211 1.23 10.28 -14.92
CA LEU A 211 1.50 8.87 -15.17
C LEU A 211 0.25 8.11 -15.58
N ASP A 212 0.38 7.21 -16.55
CA ASP A 212 -0.72 6.35 -16.97
C ASP A 212 -1.07 5.26 -15.92
N ARG A 213 -2.02 4.38 -16.27
CA ARG A 213 -2.49 3.31 -15.39
C ARG A 213 -1.55 2.11 -15.30
N THR A 214 -0.42 2.08 -16.02
CA THR A 214 0.63 1.07 -15.81
C THR A 214 1.37 1.30 -14.49
N TYR A 215 1.29 2.52 -13.95
CA TYR A 215 1.75 2.89 -12.61
C TYR A 215 0.60 2.89 -11.59
N GLY A 216 0.93 2.97 -10.29
CA GLY A 216 -0.07 3.12 -9.23
C GLY A 216 0.52 3.16 -7.83
N GLY A 217 -0.31 2.89 -6.81
CA GLY A 217 0.04 3.05 -5.40
C GLY A 217 1.22 2.23 -4.87
N HIS A 218 1.66 1.21 -5.62
CA HIS A 218 2.84 0.39 -5.30
C HIS A 218 4.10 0.80 -6.07
N SER A 219 3.97 1.68 -7.07
CA SER A 219 5.09 2.08 -7.94
C SER A 219 6.19 2.81 -7.18
N GLY A 220 5.84 3.64 -6.18
CA GLY A 220 6.82 4.29 -5.31
C GLY A 220 7.66 3.28 -4.52
N ARG A 221 7.00 2.33 -3.86
CA ARG A 221 7.66 1.23 -3.14
C ARG A 221 8.58 0.40 -4.01
N ALA A 222 8.09 -0.04 -5.18
CA ALA A 222 8.89 -0.82 -6.11
C ALA A 222 10.07 0.02 -6.65
N GLY A 223 9.84 1.29 -6.96
CA GLY A 223 10.87 2.22 -7.43
C GLY A 223 11.97 2.46 -6.42
N GLY A 224 11.63 2.71 -5.15
CA GLY A 224 12.61 2.88 -4.08
C GLY A 224 13.50 1.66 -3.90
N ALA A 225 12.91 0.46 -3.93
CA ALA A 225 13.67 -0.78 -3.82
C ALA A 225 14.63 -0.99 -5.00
N THR A 226 14.17 -0.76 -6.24
CA THR A 226 15.02 -0.83 -7.44
C THR A 226 16.12 0.23 -7.40
N PHE A 227 15.82 1.44 -6.91
CA PHE A 227 16.80 2.51 -6.74
C PHE A 227 17.90 2.09 -5.76
N TYR A 228 17.55 1.60 -4.58
CA TYR A 228 18.55 1.15 -3.60
C TYR A 228 19.35 -0.05 -4.10
N ALA A 229 18.73 -0.99 -4.80
CA ALA A 229 19.45 -2.09 -5.45
C ALA A 229 20.46 -1.58 -6.48
N SER A 230 20.10 -0.54 -7.25
CA SER A 230 21.02 0.08 -8.22
C SER A 230 22.20 0.82 -7.58
N LEU A 231 22.07 1.20 -6.30
CA LEU A 231 23.16 1.77 -5.49
C LEU A 231 24.02 0.69 -4.82
N GLY A 232 23.73 -0.59 -5.05
CA GLY A 232 24.48 -1.72 -4.49
C GLY A 232 24.14 -2.04 -3.03
N LEU A 233 22.99 -1.56 -2.51
CA LEU A 233 22.54 -1.97 -1.18
C LEU A 233 22.20 -3.46 -1.17
N THR A 234 22.54 -4.12 -0.06
CA THR A 234 22.25 -5.53 0.13
C THR A 234 20.75 -5.75 0.31
N GLU A 235 20.29 -6.96 -0.02
CA GLU A 235 18.87 -7.29 0.00
C GLU A 235 18.25 -7.14 1.40
N ASP A 236 18.97 -7.50 2.45
CA ASP A 236 18.53 -7.38 3.85
C ASP A 236 18.27 -5.91 4.24
N ILE A 237 19.11 -4.98 3.79
CA ILE A 237 18.92 -3.54 4.03
C ILE A 237 17.67 -3.06 3.28
N ILE A 238 17.50 -3.46 2.02
CA ILE A 238 16.33 -3.06 1.22
C ILE A 238 15.04 -3.67 1.82
N GLN A 239 15.10 -4.90 2.32
CA GLN A 239 14.00 -5.54 3.04
C GLN A 239 13.63 -4.80 4.33
N ALA A 240 14.62 -4.38 5.11
CA ALA A 240 14.41 -3.56 6.30
C ALA A 240 13.76 -2.21 5.95
N LEU A 241 14.28 -1.51 4.93
CA LEU A 241 13.71 -0.25 4.41
C LEU A 241 12.26 -0.42 3.95
N GLY A 242 11.98 -1.51 3.24
CA GLY A 242 10.65 -1.87 2.79
C GLY A 242 9.72 -2.34 3.91
N ARG A 243 10.23 -2.80 5.05
CA ARG A 243 9.47 -3.54 6.06
C ARG A 243 8.84 -4.80 5.45
N TRP A 244 9.62 -5.56 4.69
CA TRP A 244 9.25 -6.88 4.17
C TRP A 244 9.62 -7.96 5.18
N SER A 245 8.80 -9.02 5.26
CA SER A 245 8.96 -10.12 6.21
C SER A 245 9.33 -11.45 5.54
N SER A 246 9.48 -11.47 4.22
CA SER A 246 9.92 -12.64 3.45
C SER A 246 10.82 -12.18 2.30
N GLN A 247 11.82 -12.99 1.97
CA GLN A 247 12.53 -12.96 0.69
C GLN A 247 11.55 -13.12 -0.48
#